data_AF-A0A060CES1-F1
#
_entry.id   AF-A0A060CES1-F1
#
_cell.length_a   1.000
_cell.length_b   1.000
_cell.length_c   1.000
_cell.angle_alpha   90.00
_cell.angle_beta   90.00
_cell.angle_gamma   90.00
#
_symmetry.space_group_name_H-M   'P 1'
#
loop_
_entity.id
_entity.type
_entity.pdbx_description
1 polymer ?
#
loop_
_entity_poly.entity_id
_entity_poly.type
_entity_poly.pdbx_seq_one_letter_code
_entity_poly.pdbx_strand_id
1 'polypeptide(L)'
;EGLPGFLGLHLEGPHLDPRRKGAHDPALVRPMTGDDLARLCEAARALPALMVTLAPEAASPQQIAALAGAGAVVSLGHSDCDYETACAAYAAGARCATHLFNAMSQLGHRSPGMVGAVLSGAAPHAGLIADGIHVHLAAMKAALAARPEGI
;
A
#
# COMPACT_ATOMS: atom_id res chain seq x y z
N GLU A 1 26.30 -11.88 8.64
CA GLU A 1 26.52 -10.50 8.13
C GLU A 1 25.59 -10.28 6.94
N GLY A 2 25.00 -9.09 6.80
CA GLY A 2 24.03 -8.80 5.73
C GLY A 2 24.69 -8.53 4.38
N LEU A 3 23.96 -8.76 3.29
CA LEU A 3 24.40 -8.44 1.92
C LEU A 3 24.26 -6.92 1.67
N PRO A 4 25.33 -6.18 1.34
CA PRO A 4 25.21 -4.76 1.01
C PRO A 4 24.21 -4.52 -0.12
N GLY A 5 23.30 -3.56 0.07
CA GLY A 5 22.24 -3.24 -0.90
C GLY A 5 20.99 -4.13 -0.82
N PHE A 6 20.97 -5.15 0.04
CA PHE A 6 19.79 -5.98 0.29
C PHE A 6 19.27 -5.77 1.70
N LEU A 7 18.19 -5.00 1.83
CA LEU A 7 17.55 -4.73 3.12
C LEU A 7 16.47 -5.76 3.46
N GLY A 8 15.93 -6.45 2.45
CA GLY A 8 14.79 -7.34 2.61
C GLY A 8 14.01 -7.49 1.30
N LEU A 9 12.76 -7.95 1.42
CA LEU A 9 11.88 -8.15 0.28
C LEU A 9 10.71 -7.18 0.31
N HIS A 10 10.31 -6.70 -0.87
CA HIS A 10 9.03 -6.05 -1.10
C HIS A 10 8.23 -6.90 -2.07
N LEU A 11 7.12 -7.46 -1.58
CA LEU A 11 6.17 -8.23 -2.39
C LEU A 11 5.01 -7.32 -2.78
N GLU A 12 4.97 -6.89 -4.04
CA GLU A 12 3.85 -6.10 -4.59
C GLU A 12 2.84 -7.04 -5.26
N GLY A 13 1.74 -7.34 -4.56
CA GLY A 13 0.78 -8.38 -4.95
C GLY A 13 1.13 -9.78 -4.42
N PRO A 14 0.29 -10.79 -4.71
CA PRO A 14 -0.83 -10.78 -5.67
C PRO A 14 -2.17 -10.27 -5.11
N HIS A 15 -2.20 -9.84 -3.84
CA HIS A 15 -3.42 -9.47 -3.12
C HIS A 15 -3.87 -8.04 -3.43
N LEU A 16 -4.24 -7.81 -4.69
CA LEU A 16 -4.58 -6.50 -5.26
C LEU A 16 -6.03 -6.45 -5.75
N ASP A 17 -6.54 -5.27 -6.09
CA ASP A 17 -7.83 -5.12 -6.79
C ASP A 17 -7.65 -5.34 -8.30
N PRO A 18 -8.39 -6.27 -8.95
CA PRO A 18 -8.32 -6.49 -10.39
C PRO A 18 -8.59 -5.24 -11.24
N ARG A 19 -9.43 -4.31 -10.76
CA ARG A 19 -9.73 -3.02 -11.42
C ARG A 19 -8.52 -2.10 -11.46
N ARG A 20 -7.56 -2.30 -10.56
CA ARG A 20 -6.34 -1.52 -10.42
C ARG A 20 -5.08 -2.35 -10.67
N LYS A 21 -5.17 -3.43 -11.45
CA LYS A 21 -4.03 -4.33 -11.75
C LYS A 21 -2.77 -3.64 -12.30
N GLY A 22 -2.91 -2.51 -13.00
CA GLY A 22 -1.78 -1.87 -13.69
C GLY A 22 -1.01 -2.85 -14.58
N ALA A 23 0.29 -2.99 -14.32
CA ALA A 23 1.20 -3.89 -15.01
C ALA A 23 1.20 -5.35 -14.48
N HIS A 24 0.47 -5.64 -13.39
CA HIS A 24 0.38 -7.00 -12.86
C HIS A 24 -0.43 -7.91 -13.82
N ASP A 25 -0.04 -9.18 -13.87
CA ASP A 25 -0.77 -10.20 -14.61
C ASP A 25 -2.14 -10.45 -13.94
N PRO A 26 -3.27 -10.15 -14.61
CA PRO A 26 -4.60 -10.32 -14.04
C PRO A 26 -4.90 -11.76 -13.64
N ALA A 27 -4.26 -12.77 -14.25
CA ALA A 27 -4.50 -14.17 -13.92
C ALA A 27 -3.97 -14.56 -12.52
N LEU A 28 -3.04 -13.77 -11.97
CA LEU A 28 -2.44 -14.02 -10.67
C LEU A 28 -3.07 -13.19 -9.55
N VAL A 29 -3.77 -12.09 -9.88
CA VAL A 29 -4.40 -11.21 -8.89
C VAL A 29 -5.54 -11.93 -8.19
N ARG A 30 -5.46 -12.05 -6.86
CA ARG A 30 -6.44 -12.79 -6.07
C ARG A 30 -6.47 -12.37 -4.59
N PRO A 31 -7.60 -12.54 -3.89
CA PRO A 31 -7.68 -12.32 -2.46
C PRO A 31 -6.67 -13.16 -1.66
N MET A 32 -6.29 -12.65 -0.49
CA MET A 32 -5.41 -13.34 0.46
C MET A 32 -6.15 -14.49 1.13
N THR A 33 -5.57 -15.69 1.05
CA THR A 33 -6.03 -16.88 1.75
C THR A 33 -5.38 -17.00 3.13
N GLY A 34 -5.84 -17.93 3.95
CA GLY A 34 -5.20 -18.24 5.25
C GLY A 34 -3.78 -18.77 5.09
N ASP A 35 -3.52 -19.56 4.06
CA ASP A 35 -2.18 -20.11 3.78
C ASP A 35 -1.20 -19.03 3.35
N ASP A 36 -1.65 -18.06 2.55
CA ASP A 36 -0.83 -16.90 2.18
C ASP A 36 -0.46 -16.09 3.43
N LEU A 37 -1.46 -15.82 4.28
CA LEU A 37 -1.24 -15.07 5.53
C LEU A 37 -0.22 -15.76 6.42
N ALA A 38 -0.35 -17.08 6.61
CA ALA A 38 0.57 -17.85 7.43
C ALA A 38 2.02 -17.75 6.92
N ARG A 39 2.21 -17.92 5.60
CA ARG A 39 3.52 -17.82 4.94
C ARG A 39 4.12 -16.42 5.02
N LEU A 40 3.32 -15.38 4.79
CA LEU A 40 3.77 -14.00 4.87
C LEU A 40 4.14 -13.61 6.30
N CYS A 41 3.36 -14.03 7.30
CA CYS A 41 3.69 -13.82 8.70
C CYS A 41 4.96 -14.56 9.13
N GLU A 42 5.17 -15.80 8.65
CA GLU A 42 6.41 -16.53 8.88
C GLU A 42 7.61 -15.82 8.24
N ALA A 43 7.48 -15.39 6.98
CA ALA A 43 8.50 -14.64 6.26
C ALA A 43 8.82 -13.31 6.95
N ALA A 44 7.82 -12.59 7.45
CA ALA A 44 8.00 -11.34 8.18
C ALA A 44 8.86 -11.51 9.44
N ARG A 45 8.71 -12.63 10.14
CA ARG A 45 9.51 -12.96 11.34
C ARG A 45 10.92 -13.46 11.00
N ALA A 46 11.11 -14.06 9.83
CA ALA A 46 12.39 -14.65 9.42
C ALA A 46 13.30 -13.68 8.66
N LEU A 47 12.73 -12.76 7.89
CA LEU A 47 13.46 -11.79 7.06
C LEU A 47 13.86 -10.57 7.89
N PRO A 48 14.99 -9.91 7.54
CA PRO A 48 15.40 -8.65 8.18
C PRO A 48 14.38 -7.51 7.96
N ALA A 49 13.73 -7.51 6.80
CA ALA A 49 12.60 -6.65 6.49
C ALA A 49 11.69 -7.31 5.45
N LEU A 50 10.39 -7.16 5.64
CA LEU A 50 9.38 -7.52 4.64
C LEU A 50 8.40 -6.37 4.49
N MET A 51 8.25 -5.87 3.27
CA MET A 51 7.14 -5.01 2.87
C MET A 51 6.19 -5.81 1.98
N VAL A 52 4.89 -5.63 2.17
CA VAL A 52 3.86 -6.20 1.30
C VAL A 52 2.93 -5.10 0.82
N THR A 53 2.73 -4.99 -0.50
CA THR A 53 1.68 -4.15 -1.06
C THR A 53 0.43 -4.97 -1.30
N LEU A 54 -0.69 -4.50 -0.78
CA LEU A 54 -1.99 -5.14 -0.93
C LEU A 54 -3.12 -4.10 -1.08
N ALA A 55 -4.25 -4.55 -1.59
CA ALA A 55 -5.49 -3.80 -1.65
C ALA A 55 -6.43 -4.22 -0.51
N PRO A 56 -7.09 -3.28 0.20
CA PRO A 56 -8.09 -3.60 1.22
C PRO A 56 -9.27 -4.47 0.73
N GLU A 57 -9.57 -4.46 -0.57
CA GLU A 57 -10.57 -5.34 -1.18
C GLU A 57 -10.13 -6.81 -1.23
N ALA A 58 -8.82 -7.07 -1.15
CA ALA A 58 -8.22 -8.39 -1.24
C ALA A 58 -7.64 -8.89 0.09
N ALA A 59 -7.63 -8.07 1.15
CA ALA A 59 -7.18 -8.43 2.48
C ALA A 59 -8.01 -7.71 3.56
N SER A 60 -8.58 -8.49 4.47
CA SER A 60 -9.35 -7.99 5.60
C SER A 60 -8.49 -7.18 6.59
N PRO A 61 -9.10 -6.27 7.38
CA PRO A 61 -8.41 -5.59 8.48
C PRO A 61 -7.72 -6.55 9.46
N GLN A 62 -8.29 -7.73 9.72
CA GLN A 62 -7.69 -8.73 10.59
C GLN A 62 -6.42 -9.34 9.99
N GLN A 63 -6.39 -9.58 8.67
CA GLN A 63 -5.19 -10.03 7.96
C GLN A 63 -4.11 -8.95 7.97
N ILE A 64 -4.47 -7.68 7.75
CA ILE A 64 -3.56 -6.54 7.83
C ILE A 64 -2.94 -6.44 9.23
N ALA A 65 -3.76 -6.52 10.28
CA ALA A 65 -3.30 -6.49 11.67
C ALA A 65 -2.36 -7.65 12.00
N ALA A 66 -2.64 -8.86 11.50
CA ALA A 66 -1.78 -10.02 11.69
C ALA A 66 -0.41 -9.86 11.01
N LEU A 67 -0.37 -9.32 9.78
CA LEU A 67 0.88 -9.04 9.06
C LEU A 67 1.71 -7.97 9.77
N ALA A 68 1.07 -6.86 10.16
CA ALA A 68 1.72 -5.79 10.90
C ALA A 68 2.25 -6.29 12.25
N GLY A 69 1.47 -7.09 12.97
CA GLY A 69 1.88 -7.72 14.24
C GLY A 69 3.02 -8.73 14.08
N ALA A 70 3.16 -9.36 12.91
CA ALA A 70 4.28 -10.23 12.58
C ALA A 70 5.55 -9.48 12.17
N GLY A 71 5.50 -8.15 12.06
CA GLY A 71 6.64 -7.29 11.71
C GLY A 71 6.71 -6.86 10.24
N ALA A 72 5.72 -7.22 9.40
CA ALA A 72 5.68 -6.76 8.02
C ALA A 72 5.27 -5.29 7.94
N VAL A 73 5.89 -4.53 7.03
CA VAL A 73 5.38 -3.22 6.61
C VAL A 73 4.28 -3.44 5.59
N VAL A 74 3.03 -3.28 6.01
CA VAL A 74 1.89 -3.34 5.09
C VAL A 74 1.73 -1.99 4.40
N SER A 75 1.80 -2.01 3.07
CA SER A 75 1.59 -0.87 2.19
C SER A 75 0.30 -1.04 1.41
N LEU A 76 -0.54 -0.01 1.34
CA LEU A 76 -1.75 -0.05 0.52
C LEU A 76 -1.44 0.43 -0.90
N GLY A 77 -1.93 -0.30 -1.90
CA GLY A 77 -1.75 0.06 -3.31
C GLY A 77 -2.58 -0.83 -4.21
N HIS A 78 -2.68 -0.48 -5.50
CA HIS A 78 -3.49 -1.23 -6.47
C HIS A 78 -4.93 -1.48 -5.98
N SER A 79 -5.57 -0.44 -5.45
CA SER A 79 -6.87 -0.52 -4.77
C SER A 79 -7.83 0.54 -5.29
N ASP A 80 -9.10 0.18 -5.46
CA ASP A 80 -10.17 1.10 -5.84
C ASP A 80 -11.06 1.46 -4.64
N CYS A 81 -10.55 1.33 -3.41
CA CYS A 81 -11.35 1.44 -2.20
C CYS A 81 -11.78 2.88 -1.95
N ASP A 82 -12.84 3.06 -1.16
CA ASP A 82 -13.21 4.38 -0.66
C ASP A 82 -12.27 4.85 0.47
N TYR A 83 -12.52 6.07 0.92
CA TYR A 83 -11.72 6.72 1.96
C TYR A 83 -11.82 5.97 3.29
N GLU A 84 -13.03 5.59 3.68
CA GLU A 84 -13.35 4.93 4.94
C GLU A 84 -12.67 3.56 5.03
N THR A 85 -12.68 2.80 3.94
CA THR A 85 -11.99 1.51 3.83
C THR A 85 -10.48 1.67 3.94
N ALA A 86 -9.90 2.68 3.29
CA ALA A 86 -8.47 2.97 3.42
C ALA A 86 -8.10 3.33 4.86
N CYS A 87 -8.87 4.21 5.51
CA CYS A 87 -8.67 4.60 6.90
C CYS A 87 -8.78 3.40 7.86
N ALA A 88 -9.73 2.50 7.64
CA ALA A 88 -9.86 1.27 8.43
C ALA A 88 -8.64 0.35 8.27
N ALA A 89 -8.08 0.24 7.07
CA ALA A 89 -6.86 -0.53 6.81
C ALA A 89 -5.62 0.09 7.49
N TYR A 90 -5.47 1.42 7.48
CA TYR A 90 -4.41 2.09 8.24
C TYR A 90 -4.59 1.94 9.76
N ALA A 91 -5.81 2.06 10.26
CA ALA A 91 -6.13 1.81 11.67
C ALA A 91 -5.85 0.36 12.09
N ALA A 92 -5.97 -0.60 11.16
CA ALA A 92 -5.61 -2.00 11.38
C ALA A 92 -4.10 -2.25 11.37
N GLY A 93 -3.27 -1.28 10.97
CA GLY A 93 -1.82 -1.37 11.05
C GLY A 93 -1.07 -1.27 9.71
N ALA A 94 -1.76 -0.98 8.60
CA ALA A 94 -1.05 -0.52 7.40
C ALA A 94 -0.32 0.80 7.69
N ARG A 95 0.87 0.98 7.11
CA ARG A 95 1.76 2.13 7.45
C ARG A 95 2.28 2.88 6.25
N CYS A 96 2.09 2.36 5.04
CA CYS A 96 2.57 2.98 3.81
C CYS A 96 1.49 2.98 2.73
N ALA A 97 1.60 3.90 1.78
CA ALA A 97 0.92 3.81 0.49
C ALA A 97 1.96 3.62 -0.62
N THR A 98 1.72 2.67 -1.53
CA THR A 98 2.60 2.41 -2.66
C THR A 98 2.31 3.41 -3.78
N HIS A 99 3.37 4.05 -4.32
CA HIS A 99 3.37 4.95 -5.48
C HIS A 99 2.15 5.88 -5.63
N LEU A 100 1.90 6.73 -4.63
CA LEU A 100 0.82 7.74 -4.54
C LEU A 100 0.38 8.28 -5.92
N PHE A 101 -0.95 8.29 -6.11
CA PHE A 101 -1.72 8.54 -7.34
C PHE A 101 -1.84 7.37 -8.31
N ASN A 102 -0.86 6.47 -8.36
CA ASN A 102 -0.83 5.39 -9.35
C ASN A 102 -1.64 4.18 -8.88
N ALA A 103 -2.43 3.59 -9.79
CA ALA A 103 -3.25 2.41 -9.52
C ALA A 103 -4.11 2.50 -8.23
N MET A 104 -4.61 3.69 -7.90
CA MET A 104 -5.46 3.90 -6.72
C MET A 104 -6.71 4.74 -7.03
N SER A 105 -7.75 4.63 -6.21
CA SER A 105 -8.92 5.51 -6.27
C SER A 105 -8.51 6.96 -6.02
N GLN A 106 -9.02 7.87 -6.86
CA GLN A 106 -8.59 9.26 -6.95
C GLN A 106 -9.35 10.17 -5.97
N LEU A 107 -8.79 11.37 -5.73
CA LEU A 107 -9.39 12.39 -4.87
C LEU A 107 -10.62 13.03 -5.54
N GLY A 108 -11.82 12.70 -5.04
CA GLY A 108 -13.06 13.43 -5.33
C GLY A 108 -13.52 14.28 -4.13
N HIS A 109 -14.25 15.37 -4.38
CA HIS A 109 -14.69 16.30 -3.32
C HIS A 109 -15.72 15.71 -2.34
N ARG A 110 -16.52 14.72 -2.79
CA ARG A 110 -17.47 13.96 -1.94
C ARG A 110 -17.03 12.52 -1.69
N SER A 111 -16.01 12.05 -2.40
CA SER A 111 -15.53 10.67 -2.36
C SER A 111 -14.00 10.72 -2.47
N PRO A 112 -13.29 10.94 -1.36
CA PRO A 112 -11.85 11.25 -1.40
C PRO A 112 -10.97 10.07 -1.84
N GLY A 113 -11.48 8.84 -1.75
CA GLY A 113 -10.73 7.63 -2.11
C GLY A 113 -9.44 7.44 -1.30
N MET A 114 -8.58 6.56 -1.80
CA MET A 114 -7.30 6.25 -1.18
C MET A 114 -6.33 7.43 -1.28
N VAL A 115 -6.32 8.18 -2.40
CA VAL A 115 -5.51 9.41 -2.51
C VAL A 115 -5.89 10.39 -1.40
N GLY A 116 -7.18 10.60 -1.14
CA GLY A 116 -7.64 11.46 -0.05
C GLY A 116 -7.23 10.95 1.33
N ALA A 117 -7.25 9.63 1.56
CA ALA A 117 -6.77 9.04 2.80
C ALA A 117 -5.28 9.33 3.03
N VAL A 118 -4.44 9.19 2.00
CA VAL A 118 -3.00 9.50 2.10
C VAL A 118 -2.76 10.99 2.34
N LEU A 119 -3.39 11.86 1.54
CA LEU A 119 -3.15 13.30 1.61
C LEU A 119 -3.70 13.94 2.90
N SER A 120 -4.76 13.38 3.48
CA SER A 120 -5.30 13.81 4.78
C SER A 120 -4.52 13.28 5.99
N GLY A 121 -3.49 12.45 5.77
CA GLY A 121 -2.60 11.97 6.83
C GLY A 121 -3.03 10.65 7.48
N ALA A 122 -3.99 9.90 6.92
CA ALA A 122 -4.33 8.57 7.42
C ALA A 122 -3.18 7.56 7.23
N ALA A 123 -2.42 7.70 6.14
CA ALA A 123 -1.21 6.93 5.88
C ALA A 123 0.01 7.64 6.52
N PRO A 124 0.76 6.98 7.42
CA PRO A 124 1.99 7.57 7.97
C PRO A 124 3.04 7.89 6.89
N HIS A 125 3.19 7.00 5.91
CA HIS A 125 4.15 7.14 4.81
C HIS A 125 3.49 6.87 3.45
N ALA A 126 4.08 7.36 2.38
CA ALA A 126 3.69 7.12 1.00
C ALA A 126 4.89 7.25 0.06
N GLY A 127 5.09 6.25 -0.80
CA GLY A 127 6.01 6.36 -1.92
C GLY A 127 5.43 7.23 -3.03
N LEU A 128 6.28 7.95 -3.76
CA LEU A 128 5.90 8.71 -4.96
C LEU A 128 7.00 8.57 -6.01
N ILE A 129 6.59 8.41 -7.28
CA ILE A 129 7.52 8.32 -8.41
C ILE A 129 7.71 9.73 -8.98
N ALA A 130 8.86 10.34 -8.71
CA ALA A 130 9.15 11.75 -9.01
C ALA A 130 9.83 11.96 -10.39
N ASP A 131 9.35 11.28 -11.43
CA ASP A 131 9.93 11.33 -12.78
C ASP A 131 9.26 12.34 -13.73
N GLY A 132 8.13 12.92 -13.32
CA GLY A 132 7.33 13.83 -14.15
C GLY A 132 6.44 13.14 -15.18
N ILE A 133 6.47 11.80 -15.25
CA ILE A 133 5.68 10.96 -16.17
C ILE A 133 4.58 10.23 -15.39
N HIS A 134 4.93 9.52 -14.31
CA HIS A 134 3.97 8.84 -13.45
C HIS A 134 3.11 9.84 -12.67
N VAL A 135 3.72 10.94 -12.24
CA VAL A 135 3.03 12.01 -11.51
C VAL A 135 3.39 13.34 -12.15
N HIS A 136 2.38 14.14 -12.47
CA HIS A 136 2.59 15.49 -12.96
C HIS A 136 3.19 16.38 -11.86
N LEU A 137 4.11 17.30 -12.21
CA LEU A 137 4.79 18.17 -11.22
C LEU A 137 3.82 18.94 -10.31
N ALA A 138 2.67 19.38 -10.82
CA ALA A 138 1.66 20.06 -10.02
C ALA A 138 1.02 19.14 -8.96
N ALA A 139 0.81 17.85 -9.28
CA ALA A 139 0.29 16.88 -8.31
C ALA A 139 1.34 16.54 -7.24
N MET A 140 2.62 16.46 -7.60
CA MET A 140 3.71 16.32 -6.61
C MET A 140 3.73 17.51 -5.63
N LYS A 141 3.63 18.74 -6.16
CA LYS A 141 3.56 19.96 -5.33
C LYS A 141 2.35 19.95 -4.40
N ALA A 142 1.18 19.52 -4.91
CA ALA A 142 -0.03 19.40 -4.09
C ALA A 142 0.15 18.36 -2.97
N ALA A 143 0.76 17.22 -3.26
CA ALA A 143 1.04 16.19 -2.26
C ALA A 143 1.96 16.71 -1.15
N LEU A 144 3.08 17.35 -1.50
CA LEU A 144 4.00 17.96 -0.54
C LEU A 144 3.36 19.09 0.26
N ALA A 145 2.48 19.90 -0.36
CA ALA A 145 1.76 20.95 0.35
C ALA A 145 0.76 20.39 1.37
N ALA A 146 0.11 19.27 1.06
CA ALA A 146 -0.77 18.57 1.99
C ALA A 146 0.01 17.82 3.10
N ARG A 147 1.25 17.44 2.81
CA ARG A 147 2.12 16.61 3.67
C ARG A 147 3.51 17.24 3.85
N PRO A 148 3.61 18.38 4.56
CA PRO A 148 4.82 19.20 4.60
C PRO A 148 6.01 18.53 5.33
N GLU A 149 5.75 17.58 6.23
CA GLU A 149 6.79 16.82 6.95
C GLU A 149 7.32 15.63 6.15
N GLY A 150 6.76 15.38 4.96
CA GLY A 150 7.05 14.23 4.13
C GLY A 150 5.78 13.46 3.80
N ILE A 151 5.78 12.95 2.58
CA ILE A 151 4.87 11.89 2.15
C ILE A 151 5.37 10.55 2.66
#